data_AF-A0AAW0FF88-F1
#
_entry.id   AF-A0AAW0FF88-F1
#
_cell.length_a   1.000
_cell.length_b   1.000
_cell.length_c   1.000
_cell.angle_alpha   90.00
_cell.angle_beta   90.00
_cell.angle_gamma   90.00
#
_symmetry.space_group_name_H-M   'P 1'
#
loop_
_entity.id
_entity.type
_entity.pdbx_description
1 polymer ?
#
loop_
_entity_poly.entity_id
_entity_poly.type
_entity_poly.pdbx_seq_one_letter_code
_entity_poly.pdbx_strand_id
1 'polypeptide(L)'
;MRTTVFKKLIPITDTTVKDLTQPFLETVQCHALLWSLGILHGDLSVTNLMVDPESKKGVLVDFDLATIVHNDTEGSRPLHGNDRTGTMVFMALDLLNEDNSEQGLERKIPRLYRHDLESFCWVFLWICYCYDNGKLVLHFPFKDWIDVTPTSCRRTRESVLTDLHAAKSRPTLLYVQYGGFSADVVDYWVLFYYRQAKAELYGSRTKFEEPGEIQMLRSILELLPPSPNVEMHTFLLLRGRQ
;
A
#
# COMPACT_ATOMS: atom_id res chain seq x y z
N MET A 1 -18.87 6.99 -36.30
CA MET A 1 -18.97 7.23 -34.84
C MET A 1 -18.38 6.01 -34.14
N ARG A 2 -17.19 6.10 -33.53
CA ARG A 2 -16.63 5.03 -32.68
C ARG A 2 -17.09 5.33 -31.27
N THR A 3 -18.02 4.53 -30.75
CA THR A 3 -18.41 4.61 -29.34
C THR A 3 -17.47 3.73 -28.55
N THR A 4 -16.62 4.31 -27.73
CA THR A 4 -15.78 3.57 -26.78
C THR A 4 -16.68 3.11 -25.64
N VAL A 5 -17.03 1.82 -25.61
CA VAL A 5 -17.77 1.23 -24.48
C VAL A 5 -16.73 0.78 -23.46
N PHE A 6 -16.54 1.57 -22.40
CA PHE A 6 -15.73 1.14 -21.27
C PHE A 6 -16.53 0.15 -20.44
N LYS A 7 -15.88 -0.97 -20.05
CA LYS A 7 -16.48 -1.91 -19.09
C LYS A 7 -16.74 -1.15 -17.79
N LYS A 8 -17.97 -1.25 -17.28
CA LYS A 8 -18.32 -0.62 -16.00
C LYS A 8 -17.69 -1.42 -14.86
N LEU A 9 -16.74 -0.80 -14.18
CA LEU A 9 -16.16 -1.31 -12.93
C LEU A 9 -16.90 -0.73 -11.73
N ILE A 10 -16.82 -1.41 -10.60
CA ILE A 10 -17.35 -0.95 -9.31
C ILE A 10 -16.22 -0.77 -8.30
N PRO A 11 -16.35 0.13 -7.32
CA PRO A 11 -15.36 0.27 -6.25
C PRO A 11 -15.13 -1.05 -5.51
N ILE A 12 -13.90 -1.31 -5.06
CA ILE A 12 -13.62 -2.49 -4.23
C ILE A 12 -14.40 -2.50 -2.90
N THR A 13 -14.87 -1.34 -2.47
CA THR A 13 -15.69 -1.14 -1.27
C THR A 13 -17.20 -1.28 -1.52
N ASP A 14 -17.62 -1.58 -2.75
CA ASP A 14 -19.04 -1.77 -3.08
C ASP A 14 -19.65 -2.93 -2.30
N THR A 15 -20.92 -2.80 -1.87
CA THR A 15 -21.59 -3.80 -1.03
C THR A 15 -21.80 -5.15 -1.70
N THR A 16 -21.67 -5.22 -3.03
CA THR A 16 -21.74 -6.48 -3.77
C THR A 16 -20.44 -7.29 -3.69
N VAL A 17 -19.34 -6.68 -3.23
CA VAL A 17 -18.07 -7.35 -2.94
C VAL A 17 -18.15 -7.99 -1.56
N LYS A 18 -18.45 -9.29 -1.53
CA LYS A 18 -18.59 -10.07 -0.28
C LYS A 18 -17.26 -10.60 0.26
N ASP A 19 -16.28 -10.78 -0.61
CA ASP A 19 -14.93 -11.21 -0.27
C ASP A 19 -13.95 -10.19 -0.87
N LEU A 20 -13.29 -9.44 0.01
CA LEU A 20 -12.28 -8.45 -0.34
C LEU A 20 -10.95 -9.11 -0.73
N THR A 21 -10.72 -10.35 -0.28
CA THR A 21 -9.40 -11.02 -0.32
C THR A 21 -8.89 -11.18 -1.74
N GLN A 22 -9.70 -11.81 -2.60
CA GLN A 22 -9.33 -12.06 -3.99
C GLN A 22 -9.11 -10.76 -4.78
N PRO A 23 -10.08 -9.83 -4.86
CA PRO A 23 -9.89 -8.62 -5.65
C PRO A 23 -8.75 -7.75 -5.12
N PHE A 24 -8.59 -7.62 -3.80
CA PHE A 24 -7.47 -6.87 -3.24
C PHE A 24 -6.14 -7.49 -3.65
N LEU A 25 -6.01 -8.81 -3.53
CA LEU A 25 -4.80 -9.52 -3.93
C LEU A 25 -4.48 -9.37 -5.42
N GLU A 26 -5.48 -9.49 -6.28
CA GLU A 26 -5.28 -9.32 -7.73
C GLU A 26 -4.81 -7.89 -8.07
N THR A 27 -5.23 -6.86 -7.33
CA THR A 27 -4.66 -5.50 -7.49
C THR A 27 -3.19 -5.41 -7.06
N VAL A 28 -2.82 -6.04 -5.95
CA VAL A 28 -1.42 -6.11 -5.49
C VAL A 28 -0.56 -6.88 -6.49
N GLN A 29 -1.06 -7.98 -7.06
CA GLN A 29 -0.36 -8.78 -8.06
C GLN A 29 -0.19 -8.02 -9.37
N CYS A 30 -1.22 -7.32 -9.84
CA CYS A 30 -1.15 -6.44 -10.99
C CYS A 30 -0.08 -5.35 -10.78
N HIS A 31 -0.09 -4.71 -9.61
CA HIS A 31 0.90 -3.71 -9.24
C HIS A 31 2.33 -4.28 -9.21
N ALA A 32 2.53 -5.46 -8.61
CA ALA A 32 3.83 -6.14 -8.57
C ALA A 32 4.37 -6.42 -9.99
N LEU A 33 3.50 -6.87 -10.89
CA LEU A 33 3.84 -7.12 -12.28
C LEU A 33 4.28 -5.82 -12.96
N LEU A 34 3.49 -4.76 -12.84
CA LEU A 34 3.80 -3.45 -13.44
C LEU A 34 5.13 -2.90 -12.91
N TRP A 35 5.33 -2.97 -11.60
CA TRP A 35 6.59 -2.56 -10.98
C TRP A 35 7.78 -3.35 -11.50
N SER A 36 7.64 -4.68 -11.67
CA SER A 36 8.67 -5.54 -12.27
C SER A 36 8.98 -5.21 -13.74
N LEU A 37 8.04 -4.58 -14.45
CA LEU A 37 8.20 -4.07 -15.81
C LEU A 37 8.73 -2.63 -15.83
N GLY A 38 8.92 -1.99 -14.66
CA GLY A 38 9.38 -0.62 -14.53
C GLY A 38 8.26 0.42 -14.69
N ILE A 39 7.00 -0.01 -14.59
CA ILE A 39 5.83 0.85 -14.61
C ILE A 39 5.41 1.08 -13.16
N LEU A 40 5.65 2.29 -12.66
CA LEU A 40 5.31 2.66 -11.29
C LEU A 40 3.98 3.38 -11.32
N HIS A 41 3.01 2.95 -10.49
CA HIS A 41 1.65 3.49 -10.54
C HIS A 41 1.55 4.96 -10.13
N GLY A 42 2.33 5.38 -9.11
CA GLY A 42 2.29 6.76 -8.64
C GLY A 42 1.23 7.00 -7.57
N ASP A 43 -0.02 6.58 -7.80
CA ASP A 43 -1.17 6.93 -6.96
C ASP A 43 -1.97 5.74 -6.43
N LEU A 44 -1.43 5.02 -5.44
CA LEU A 44 -2.18 3.97 -4.76
C LEU A 44 -3.20 4.58 -3.80
N SER A 45 -4.49 4.32 -4.07
CA SER A 45 -5.59 4.85 -3.26
C SER A 45 -6.81 3.92 -3.31
N VAL A 46 -7.68 4.01 -2.32
CA VAL A 46 -8.92 3.22 -2.28
C VAL A 46 -9.81 3.42 -3.52
N THR A 47 -9.77 4.60 -4.15
CA THR A 47 -10.56 4.89 -5.35
C THR A 47 -10.00 4.24 -6.61
N ASN A 48 -8.73 3.86 -6.58
CA ASN A 48 -8.02 3.28 -7.73
C ASN A 48 -8.03 1.74 -7.68
N LEU A 49 -8.56 1.15 -6.60
CA LEU A 49 -8.84 -0.28 -6.49
C LEU A 49 -10.31 -0.54 -6.85
N MET A 50 -10.51 -1.19 -7.99
CA MET A 50 -11.83 -1.48 -8.55
C MET A 50 -12.05 -2.99 -8.68
N VAL A 51 -13.30 -3.38 -8.93
CA VAL A 51 -13.72 -4.76 -9.18
C VAL A 51 -14.52 -4.83 -10.47
N ASP A 52 -14.21 -5.85 -11.26
CA ASP A 52 -15.05 -6.26 -12.37
C ASP A 52 -16.31 -6.97 -11.81
N PRO A 53 -17.52 -6.41 -11.99
CA PRO A 53 -18.72 -6.99 -11.40
C PRO A 53 -19.09 -8.37 -11.99
N GLU A 54 -18.58 -8.71 -13.17
CA GLU A 54 -18.83 -9.98 -13.84
C GLU A 54 -17.85 -11.05 -13.37
N SER A 55 -16.54 -10.80 -13.49
CA SER A 55 -15.52 -11.78 -13.12
C SER A 55 -15.17 -11.77 -11.63
N LYS A 56 -15.64 -10.77 -10.88
CA LYS A 56 -15.28 -10.48 -9.48
C LYS A 56 -13.80 -10.24 -9.25
N LYS A 57 -13.08 -9.90 -10.32
CA LYS A 57 -11.63 -9.71 -10.27
C LYS A 57 -11.26 -8.29 -9.87
N GLY A 58 -10.17 -8.15 -9.14
CA GLY A 58 -9.56 -6.88 -8.80
C GLY A 58 -8.93 -6.23 -10.03
N VAL A 59 -9.14 -4.93 -10.16
CA VAL A 59 -8.61 -4.11 -11.25
C VAL A 59 -7.99 -2.86 -10.65
N LEU A 60 -6.68 -2.69 -10.87
CA LEU A 60 -5.98 -1.44 -10.57
C LEU A 60 -6.20 -0.47 -11.74
N VAL A 61 -6.70 0.74 -11.44
CA VAL A 61 -7.02 1.77 -12.43
C VAL A 61 -6.27 3.07 -12.12
N ASP A 62 -6.41 4.05 -13.02
CA ASP A 62 -5.84 5.39 -12.91
C ASP A 62 -4.31 5.45 -12.97
N PHE A 63 -3.80 5.45 -14.20
CA PHE A 63 -2.38 5.49 -14.51
C PHE A 63 -1.91 6.90 -14.92
N ASP A 64 -2.69 7.95 -14.65
CA ASP A 64 -2.37 9.31 -15.08
C ASP A 64 -1.09 9.84 -14.40
N LEU A 65 -0.76 9.32 -13.22
CA LEU A 65 0.47 9.61 -12.47
C LEU A 65 1.55 8.52 -12.64
N ALA A 66 1.35 7.56 -13.56
CA ALA A 66 2.27 6.47 -13.73
C ALA A 66 3.58 6.92 -14.39
N THR A 67 4.69 6.37 -13.91
CA THR A 67 6.03 6.67 -14.44
C THR A 67 6.68 5.39 -14.98
N ILE A 68 7.31 5.50 -16.15
CA ILE A 68 8.08 4.41 -16.75
C ILE A 68 9.56 4.64 -16.47
N VAL A 69 10.20 3.66 -15.82
CA VAL A 69 11.62 3.67 -15.51
C VAL A 69 12.34 2.71 -16.45
N HIS A 70 13.16 3.27 -17.34
CA HIS A 70 14.02 2.51 -18.24
C HIS A 70 15.34 2.13 -17.55
N ASN A 71 15.72 0.86 -17.67
CA ASN A 71 16.95 0.30 -17.10
C ASN A 71 18.23 0.73 -17.85
N ASP A 72 18.11 1.37 -19.01
CA ASP A 72 19.22 1.51 -19.98
C ASP A 72 19.94 2.86 -19.97
N THR A 73 19.62 3.77 -19.05
CA THR A 73 20.33 5.05 -18.95
C THR A 73 21.01 5.20 -17.60
N GLU A 74 22.35 5.28 -17.63
CA GLU A 74 23.24 5.70 -16.52
C GLU A 74 22.93 7.11 -15.94
N GLY A 75 21.78 7.69 -16.30
CA GLY A 75 21.26 8.96 -15.79
C GLY A 75 19.78 8.93 -15.40
N SER A 76 19.14 7.74 -15.31
CA SER A 76 17.79 7.62 -14.76
C SER A 76 17.81 8.10 -13.32
N ARG A 77 17.31 9.32 -13.08
CA ARG A 77 17.18 9.90 -11.73
C ARG A 77 16.45 8.86 -10.86
N PRO A 78 16.93 8.55 -9.65
CA PRO A 78 16.11 7.83 -8.68
C PRO A 78 14.78 8.58 -8.60
N LEU A 79 13.65 7.87 -8.72
CA LEU A 79 12.38 8.52 -8.40
C LEU A 79 12.44 8.85 -6.92
N HIS A 80 12.47 10.14 -6.70
CA HIS A 80 12.74 10.71 -5.42
C HIS A 80 11.40 10.78 -4.68
N GLY A 81 11.37 10.35 -3.42
CA GLY A 81 10.16 10.32 -2.58
C GLY A 81 9.37 11.63 -2.45
N ASN A 82 9.86 12.72 -3.04
CA ASN A 82 9.28 14.05 -3.01
C ASN A 82 8.60 14.50 -4.32
N ASP A 83 8.53 13.64 -5.35
CA ASP A 83 7.50 13.79 -6.38
C ASP A 83 6.17 13.43 -5.71
N ARG A 84 5.64 14.39 -4.91
CA ARG A 84 4.42 14.27 -4.08
C ARG A 84 3.13 14.12 -4.91
N THR A 85 3.25 13.63 -6.12
CA THR A 85 2.14 13.18 -6.94
C THR A 85 1.61 11.87 -6.35
N GLY A 86 0.41 11.93 -5.80
CA GLY A 86 -0.30 10.79 -5.22
C GLY A 86 -1.08 11.17 -3.96
N THR A 87 -1.95 10.27 -3.54
CA THR A 87 -2.80 10.46 -2.36
C THR A 87 -1.97 10.35 -1.07
N MET A 88 -1.56 11.49 -0.49
CA MET A 88 -0.72 11.56 0.73
C MET A 88 -1.24 10.69 1.87
N VAL A 89 -2.56 10.44 1.94
CA VAL A 89 -3.27 9.62 2.93
C VAL A 89 -2.82 8.15 2.93
N PHE A 90 -2.22 7.64 1.86
CA PHE A 90 -1.76 6.25 1.77
C PHE A 90 -0.26 6.10 1.60
N MET A 91 0.51 7.19 1.64
CA MET A 91 1.95 7.16 1.41
C MET A 91 2.73 6.36 2.49
N ALA A 92 3.88 5.78 2.17
CA ALA A 92 4.76 5.15 3.16
C ALA A 92 5.28 6.15 4.21
N LEU A 93 5.50 5.73 5.47
CA LEU A 93 5.98 6.65 6.52
C LEU A 93 7.34 7.26 6.21
N ASP A 94 8.25 6.47 5.63
CA ASP A 94 9.58 6.93 5.20
C ASP A 94 9.51 8.11 4.22
N LEU A 95 8.49 8.11 3.34
CA LEU A 95 8.29 9.15 2.34
C LEU A 95 7.62 10.42 2.90
N LEU A 96 7.06 10.36 4.12
CA LEU A 96 6.42 11.51 4.78
C LEU A 96 7.37 12.39 5.62
N ASN A 97 8.64 12.03 5.76
CA ASN A 97 9.59 12.77 6.61
C ASN A 97 9.88 14.19 6.10
N GLU A 98 9.61 15.20 6.93
CA GLU A 98 9.92 16.63 6.66
C GLU A 98 11.43 16.93 6.67
N ASP A 99 12.23 16.17 7.43
CA ASP A 99 13.70 16.30 7.50
C ASP A 99 14.40 16.09 6.14
N ASN A 100 13.68 15.54 5.15
CA ASN A 100 14.15 15.45 3.76
C ASN A 100 14.12 16.80 3.02
N SER A 101 13.54 17.84 3.63
CA SER A 101 13.36 19.18 3.05
C SER A 101 14.06 20.32 3.81
N GLU A 102 14.44 20.14 5.08
CA GLU A 102 14.97 21.24 5.92
C GLU A 102 16.48 21.51 5.79
N GLN A 103 17.29 20.57 5.28
CA GLN A 103 18.76 20.74 5.27
C GLN A 103 19.36 21.29 3.96
N GLY A 104 18.57 21.86 3.05
CA GLY A 104 19.07 22.47 1.80
C GLY A 104 19.76 21.50 0.82
N LEU A 105 19.91 20.23 1.21
CA LEU A 105 20.35 19.11 0.40
C LEU A 105 19.19 18.11 0.45
N GLU A 106 18.40 18.07 -0.62
CA GLU A 106 17.26 17.16 -0.74
C GLU A 106 17.75 15.72 -0.48
N ARG A 107 17.50 15.19 0.72
CA ARG A 107 17.84 13.81 1.05
C ARG A 107 16.74 12.94 0.46
N LYS A 108 16.84 12.73 -0.85
CA LYS A 108 15.79 12.09 -1.62
C LYS A 108 15.85 10.58 -1.39
N ILE A 109 14.97 10.07 -0.54
CA ILE A 109 14.81 8.63 -0.33
C ILE A 109 14.39 8.01 -1.67
N PRO A 110 15.11 7.00 -2.18
CA PRO A 110 14.72 6.31 -3.40
C PRO A 110 13.41 5.56 -3.14
N ARG A 111 12.43 5.69 -4.04
CA ARG A 111 11.19 4.93 -3.91
C ARG A 111 11.44 3.44 -4.22
N LEU A 112 11.33 2.61 -3.20
CA LEU A 112 11.39 1.16 -3.25
C LEU A 112 9.98 0.56 -3.34
N TYR A 113 9.83 -0.68 -3.84
CA TYR A 113 8.54 -1.37 -3.92
C TYR A 113 7.89 -1.52 -2.55
N ARG A 114 8.70 -1.65 -1.48
CA ARG A 114 8.20 -1.71 -0.11
C ARG A 114 7.34 -0.52 0.28
N HIS A 115 7.59 0.67 -0.28
CA HIS A 115 6.76 1.84 0.01
C HIS A 115 5.36 1.70 -0.58
N ASP A 116 5.25 1.07 -1.74
CA ASP A 116 3.97 0.82 -2.40
C ASP A 116 3.23 -0.33 -1.70
N LEU A 117 3.94 -1.35 -1.21
CA LEU A 117 3.37 -2.38 -0.34
C LEU A 117 2.82 -1.80 0.97
N GLU A 118 3.55 -0.89 1.61
CA GLU A 118 3.06 -0.17 2.79
C GLU A 118 1.80 0.63 2.45
N SER A 119 1.77 1.25 1.26
CA SER A 119 0.60 1.98 0.78
C SER A 119 -0.63 1.08 0.61
N PHE A 120 -0.46 -0.13 0.05
CA PHE A 120 -1.53 -1.14 0.02
C PHE A 120 -2.02 -1.51 1.41
N CYS A 121 -1.13 -1.68 2.39
CA CYS A 121 -1.51 -1.94 3.78
C CYS A 121 -2.33 -0.79 4.37
N TRP A 122 -1.94 0.46 4.11
CA TRP A 122 -2.72 1.63 4.53
C TRP A 122 -4.10 1.69 3.87
N VAL A 123 -4.19 1.40 2.57
CA VAL A 123 -5.48 1.28 1.85
C VAL A 123 -6.34 0.16 2.44
N PHE A 124 -5.75 -1.00 2.76
CA PHE A 124 -6.47 -2.11 3.36
C PHE A 124 -7.07 -1.75 4.71
N LEU A 125 -6.27 -1.18 5.61
CA LEU A 125 -6.74 -0.69 6.92
C LEU A 125 -7.82 0.38 6.72
N TRP A 126 -7.65 1.30 5.77
CA TRP A 126 -8.69 2.28 5.46
C TRP A 126 -10.01 1.63 5.05
N ILE A 127 -9.99 0.63 4.18
CA ILE A 127 -11.19 -0.12 3.76
C ILE A 127 -11.84 -0.79 4.99
N CYS A 128 -11.06 -1.51 5.78
CA CYS A 128 -11.57 -2.25 6.93
C CYS A 128 -12.15 -1.35 8.03
N TYR A 129 -11.58 -0.19 8.29
CA TYR A 129 -12.00 0.64 9.43
C TYR A 129 -12.88 1.83 9.04
N CYS A 130 -12.85 2.25 7.78
CA CYS A 130 -13.56 3.44 7.32
C CYS A 130 -14.70 3.16 6.36
N TYR A 131 -14.94 1.93 5.93
CA TYR A 131 -16.11 1.61 5.08
C TYR A 131 -17.10 0.72 5.82
N ASP A 132 -18.34 1.19 5.89
CA ASP A 132 -19.48 0.42 6.36
C ASP A 132 -20.60 0.46 5.31
N ASN A 133 -21.05 -0.72 4.87
CA ASN A 133 -22.05 -0.88 3.82
C ASN A 133 -21.77 0.00 2.58
N GLY A 134 -20.52 0.03 2.13
CA GLY A 134 -20.06 0.79 0.96
C GLY A 134 -20.02 2.30 1.14
N LYS A 135 -20.21 2.81 2.35
CA LYS A 135 -20.13 4.23 2.67
C LYS A 135 -18.90 4.50 3.53
N LEU A 136 -18.23 5.61 3.22
CA LEU A 136 -17.14 6.11 4.05
C LEU A 136 -17.70 6.62 5.38
N VAL A 137 -17.22 6.06 6.48
CA VAL A 137 -17.55 6.39 7.87
C VAL A 137 -16.24 6.62 8.62
N LEU A 138 -15.96 7.87 8.99
CA LEU A 138 -14.70 8.24 9.61
C LEU A 138 -14.82 8.28 11.13
N HIS A 139 -13.96 7.51 11.79
CA HIS A 139 -13.84 7.47 13.25
C HIS A 139 -12.37 7.67 13.65
N PHE A 140 -12.13 8.04 14.90
CA PHE A 140 -10.77 8.08 15.43
C PHE A 140 -10.14 6.67 15.36
N PRO A 141 -8.86 6.52 14.96
CA PRO A 141 -7.90 7.57 14.58
C PRO A 141 -7.97 8.03 13.10
N PHE A 142 -8.67 7.29 12.23
CA PHE A 142 -8.71 7.53 10.78
C PHE A 142 -9.35 8.86 10.34
N LYS A 143 -10.21 9.47 11.16
CA LYS A 143 -10.73 10.82 10.89
C LYS A 143 -9.60 11.87 10.82
N ASP A 144 -8.51 11.64 11.56
CA ASP A 144 -7.37 12.55 11.63
C ASP A 144 -6.33 12.23 10.53
N TRP A 145 -6.48 11.11 9.80
CA TRP A 145 -5.63 10.74 8.65
C TRP A 145 -5.81 11.63 7.41
N ILE A 146 -6.92 12.34 7.31
CA ILE A 146 -7.24 13.21 6.15
C ILE A 146 -6.54 14.57 6.27
N ASP A 147 -5.90 14.86 7.41
CA ASP A 147 -5.22 16.13 7.63
C ASP A 147 -4.09 16.36 6.61
N VAL A 148 -3.87 17.64 6.28
CA VAL A 148 -3.28 18.11 5.01
C VAL A 148 -1.76 18.26 5.04
N THR A 149 -1.09 17.93 6.15
CA THR A 149 0.37 18.07 6.27
C THR A 149 1.07 16.71 6.38
N PRO A 150 2.25 16.52 5.74
CA PRO A 150 3.02 15.29 5.85
C PRO A 150 3.29 14.85 7.30
N THR A 151 3.66 15.80 8.17
CA THR A 151 3.87 15.54 9.60
C THR A 151 2.60 15.07 10.31
N SER A 152 1.42 15.64 9.98
CA SER A 152 0.16 15.17 10.57
C SER A 152 -0.19 13.77 10.10
N CYS A 153 -0.08 13.48 8.79
CA CYS A 153 -0.27 12.13 8.24
C CYS A 153 0.67 11.11 8.90
N ARG A 154 1.93 11.48 9.13
CA ARG A 154 2.93 10.60 9.75
C ARG A 154 2.55 10.27 11.18
N ARG A 155 2.31 11.29 12.02
CA ARG A 155 1.96 11.13 13.44
C ARG A 155 0.71 10.28 13.62
N THR A 156 -0.30 10.52 12.79
CA THR A 156 -1.56 9.79 12.87
C THR A 156 -1.41 8.32 12.44
N ARG A 157 -0.55 8.00 11.47
CA ARG A 157 -0.17 6.61 11.14
C ARG A 157 0.68 5.93 12.22
N GLU A 158 1.66 6.63 12.78
CA GLU A 158 2.44 6.14 13.92
C GLU A 158 1.51 5.83 15.11
N SER A 159 0.49 6.66 15.35
CA SER A 159 -0.53 6.39 16.37
C SER A 159 -1.31 5.08 16.11
N VAL A 160 -1.62 4.75 14.85
CA VAL A 160 -2.27 3.48 14.50
C VAL A 160 -1.35 2.29 14.79
N LEU A 161 -0.05 2.42 14.47
CA LEU A 161 0.94 1.40 14.78
C LEU A 161 1.09 1.16 16.29
N THR A 162 0.90 2.20 17.11
CA THR A 162 0.99 2.08 18.58
C THR A 162 -0.33 1.68 19.26
N ASP A 163 -1.48 2.07 18.70
CA ASP A 163 -2.79 1.85 19.32
C ASP A 163 -3.89 1.60 18.28
N LEU A 164 -3.79 0.45 17.59
CA LEU A 164 -4.90 -0.07 16.78
C LEU A 164 -6.13 -0.42 17.65
N HIS A 165 -5.97 -0.56 18.97
CA HIS A 165 -7.05 -0.88 19.90
C HIS A 165 -8.08 0.25 20.02
N ALA A 166 -7.68 1.52 19.96
CA ALA A 166 -8.60 2.66 19.92
C ALA A 166 -9.56 2.60 18.72
N ALA A 167 -9.11 2.06 17.58
CA ALA A 167 -9.92 1.85 16.39
C ALA A 167 -10.99 0.75 16.55
N LYS A 168 -10.87 -0.12 17.57
CA LYS A 168 -11.80 -1.25 17.83
C LYS A 168 -13.12 -0.82 18.47
N SER A 169 -13.25 0.46 18.85
CA SER A 169 -14.43 0.99 19.56
C SER A 169 -15.71 1.04 18.70
N ARG A 170 -15.59 0.95 17.37
CA ARG A 170 -16.71 0.89 16.41
C ARG A 170 -16.40 -0.03 15.23
N PRO A 171 -16.61 -1.35 15.38
CA PRO A 171 -16.27 -2.31 14.34
C PRO A 171 -17.21 -2.15 13.12
N THR A 172 -16.64 -1.97 11.93
CA THR A 172 -17.38 -2.15 10.66
C THR A 172 -17.57 -3.64 10.37
N LEU A 173 -18.43 -3.99 9.42
CA LEU A 173 -18.57 -5.38 8.96
C LEU A 173 -17.24 -5.96 8.43
N LEU A 174 -16.47 -5.15 7.68
CA LEU A 174 -15.18 -5.55 7.14
C LEU A 174 -14.12 -5.73 8.24
N TYR A 175 -14.14 -4.92 9.28
CA TYR A 175 -13.30 -5.15 10.45
C TYR A 175 -13.64 -6.46 11.17
N VAL A 176 -14.93 -6.82 11.30
CA VAL A 176 -15.31 -8.11 11.90
C VAL A 176 -14.74 -9.29 11.09
N GLN A 177 -14.72 -9.17 9.77
CA GLN A 177 -14.21 -10.22 8.87
C GLN A 177 -12.68 -10.26 8.79
N TYR A 178 -12.00 -9.10 8.83
CA TYR A 178 -10.57 -8.96 8.55
C TYR A 178 -9.75 -8.39 9.70
N GLY A 179 -10.31 -8.27 10.91
CA GLY A 179 -9.65 -7.63 12.06
C GLY A 179 -8.40 -8.37 12.55
N GLY A 180 -8.37 -9.70 12.42
CA GLY A 180 -7.17 -10.50 12.70
C GLY A 180 -6.03 -10.15 11.74
N PHE A 181 -6.30 -10.24 10.43
CA PHE A 181 -5.34 -9.86 9.41
C PHE A 181 -4.90 -8.38 9.50
N SER A 182 -5.81 -7.47 9.85
CA SER A 182 -5.47 -6.05 10.09
C SER A 182 -4.46 -5.88 11.22
N ALA A 183 -4.55 -6.68 12.29
CA ALA A 183 -3.59 -6.69 13.37
C ALA A 183 -2.23 -7.24 12.92
N ASP A 184 -2.22 -8.35 12.17
CA ASP A 184 -0.99 -8.94 11.66
C ASP A 184 -0.22 -7.99 10.72
N VAL A 185 -0.94 -7.24 9.88
CA VAL A 185 -0.37 -6.19 9.02
C VAL A 185 0.30 -5.09 9.86
N VAL A 186 -0.36 -4.64 10.93
CA VAL A 186 0.21 -3.62 11.83
C VAL A 186 1.44 -4.17 12.56
N ASP A 187 1.37 -5.38 13.09
CA ASP A 187 2.50 -6.04 13.78
C ASP A 187 3.71 -6.20 12.85
N TYR A 188 3.48 -6.55 11.57
CA TYR A 188 4.52 -6.62 10.55
C TYR A 188 5.27 -5.29 10.42
N TRP A 189 4.54 -4.18 10.24
CA TRP A 189 5.15 -2.86 10.05
C TRP A 189 5.80 -2.34 11.33
N VAL A 190 5.23 -2.57 12.51
CA VAL A 190 5.88 -2.28 13.80
C VAL A 190 7.23 -2.98 13.90
N LEU A 191 7.27 -4.28 13.60
CA LEU A 191 8.51 -5.06 13.64
C LEU A 191 9.51 -4.59 12.58
N PHE A 192 9.04 -4.20 11.39
CA PHE A 192 9.89 -3.65 10.33
C PHE A 192 10.59 -2.37 10.80
N TYR A 193 9.82 -1.37 11.26
CA TYR A 193 10.37 -0.10 11.72
C TYR A 193 11.26 -0.26 12.96
N TYR A 194 10.92 -1.16 13.88
CA TYR A 194 11.78 -1.50 15.01
C TYR A 194 13.14 -2.04 14.57
N ARG A 195 13.16 -2.95 13.58
CA ARG A 195 14.41 -3.51 13.05
C ARG A 195 15.26 -2.44 12.35
N GLN A 196 14.62 -1.56 11.57
CA GLN A 196 15.29 -0.44 10.90
C GLN A 196 15.97 0.50 11.91
N ALA A 197 15.23 0.98 12.92
CA ALA A 197 15.76 1.86 13.97
C ALA A 197 16.90 1.18 14.77
N LYS A 198 16.77 -0.11 15.05
CA LYS A 198 17.82 -0.89 15.74
C LYS A 198 19.09 -1.01 14.88
N ALA A 199 18.97 -1.22 13.57
CA ALA A 199 20.11 -1.30 12.68
C ALA A 199 20.90 0.02 12.62
N GLU A 200 20.19 1.16 12.62
CA GLU A 200 20.79 2.50 12.65
C GLU A 200 21.53 2.77 13.97
N LEU A 201 20.93 2.41 15.11
CA LEU A 201 21.51 2.67 16.43
C LEU A 201 22.77 1.86 16.74
N TYR A 202 22.81 0.58 16.36
CA TYR A 202 23.88 -0.33 16.76
C TYR A 202 24.99 -0.49 15.71
N GLY A 203 24.88 0.17 14.56
CA GLY A 203 25.89 0.13 13.48
C GLY A 203 26.21 -1.29 12.99
N SER A 204 25.33 -2.25 13.30
CA SER A 204 25.56 -3.65 13.01
C SER A 204 25.42 -3.87 11.51
N ARG A 205 26.57 -4.03 10.85
CA ARG A 205 26.72 -4.55 9.48
C ARG A 205 26.29 -6.02 9.34
N THR A 206 25.68 -6.63 10.35
CA THR A 206 24.78 -7.74 10.10
C THR A 206 23.66 -7.17 9.26
N LYS A 207 23.69 -7.47 7.96
CA LYS A 207 22.47 -7.53 7.15
C LYS A 207 21.45 -8.31 8.00
N PHE A 208 20.67 -7.64 8.84
CA PHE A 208 19.29 -8.06 8.98
C PHE A 208 18.82 -7.92 7.56
N GLU A 209 18.85 -9.03 6.82
CA GLU A 209 18.38 -9.06 5.46
C GLU A 209 17.00 -8.43 5.55
N GLU A 210 16.90 -7.18 5.11
CA GLU A 210 15.60 -6.59 4.86
C GLU A 210 14.89 -7.66 4.06
N PRO A 211 13.70 -8.12 4.50
CA PRO A 211 12.98 -9.09 3.72
C PRO A 211 12.96 -8.51 2.31
N GLY A 212 13.62 -9.19 1.37
CA GLY A 212 13.64 -8.69 0.01
C GLY A 212 12.21 -8.40 -0.38
N GLU A 213 11.95 -7.42 -1.24
CA GLU A 213 10.59 -6.99 -1.58
C GLU A 213 9.64 -8.18 -1.89
N ILE A 214 10.21 -9.26 -2.42
CA ILE A 214 9.60 -10.58 -2.63
C ILE A 214 9.17 -11.28 -1.33
N GLN A 215 10.04 -11.34 -0.32
CA GLN A 215 9.74 -11.92 0.98
C GLN A 215 8.75 -11.06 1.76
N MET A 216 8.84 -9.73 1.67
CA MET A 216 7.83 -8.82 2.24
C MET A 216 6.47 -9.07 1.59
N LEU A 217 6.40 -9.07 0.26
CA LEU A 217 5.19 -9.42 -0.47
C LEU A 217 4.70 -10.81 -0.04
N ARG A 218 5.58 -11.80 0.07
CA ARG A 218 5.21 -13.16 0.50
C ARG A 218 4.58 -13.16 1.87
N SER A 219 5.21 -12.53 2.85
CA SER A 219 4.65 -12.44 4.20
C SER A 219 3.29 -11.75 4.18
N ILE A 220 3.12 -10.63 3.46
CA ILE A 220 1.82 -9.96 3.34
C ILE A 220 0.76 -10.87 2.68
N LEU A 221 1.16 -11.64 1.66
CA LEU A 221 0.27 -12.58 0.97
C LEU A 221 -0.08 -13.81 1.81
N GLU A 222 0.83 -14.26 2.67
CA GLU A 222 0.61 -15.34 3.63
C GLU A 222 -0.28 -14.90 4.80
N LEU A 223 -0.26 -13.60 5.14
CA LEU A 223 -1.14 -13.02 6.15
C LEU A 223 -2.59 -12.91 5.65
N LEU A 224 -2.82 -12.71 4.34
CA LEU A 224 -4.17 -12.68 3.77
C LEU A 224 -4.86 -14.04 3.91
N PRO A 225 -6.18 -14.09 4.18
CA PRO A 225 -6.93 -15.34 4.21
C PRO A 225 -6.70 -16.14 2.91
N PRO A 226 -6.57 -17.47 2.96
CA PRO A 226 -6.44 -18.27 1.76
C PRO A 226 -7.70 -18.12 0.91
N SER A 227 -7.57 -17.57 -0.29
CA SER A 227 -8.65 -17.53 -1.27
C SER A 227 -8.53 -18.71 -2.25
N PRO A 228 -9.61 -19.46 -2.50
CA PRO A 228 -9.58 -20.66 -3.35
C PRO A 228 -9.20 -20.39 -4.81
N ASN A 229 -9.16 -19.12 -5.24
CA ASN A 229 -8.92 -18.70 -6.63
C ASN A 229 -7.54 -18.08 -6.86
N VAL A 230 -6.63 -18.13 -5.88
CA VAL A 230 -5.35 -17.42 -5.95
C VAL A 230 -4.22 -18.39 -6.30
N GLU A 231 -3.72 -18.30 -7.52
CA GLU A 231 -2.48 -18.98 -7.91
C GLU A 231 -1.26 -18.13 -7.58
N MET A 232 -0.29 -18.72 -6.86
CA MET A 232 0.97 -18.11 -6.42
C MET A 232 2.00 -17.86 -7.55
N HIS A 233 1.57 -17.74 -8.81
CA HIS A 233 2.50 -17.65 -9.95
C HIS A 233 3.25 -16.29 -10.05
N THR A 234 2.75 -15.23 -9.40
CA THR A 234 3.32 -13.88 -9.46
C THR A 234 4.72 -13.76 -8.82
N PHE A 235 5.09 -14.65 -7.90
CA PHE A 235 6.38 -14.58 -7.17
C PHE A 235 7.62 -14.80 -8.04
N LEU A 236 7.48 -15.39 -9.23
CA LEU A 236 8.61 -15.65 -10.12
C LEU A 236 9.08 -14.39 -10.88
N LEU A 237 8.22 -13.39 -11.04
CA LEU A 237 8.49 -12.23 -11.91
C LEU A 237 9.37 -11.16 -11.25
N LEU A 238 9.30 -11.03 -9.92
CA LEU A 238 10.14 -10.08 -9.17
C LEU A 238 11.62 -10.53 -9.03
N ARG A 239 11.97 -11.78 -9.37
CA ARG A 239 13.36 -12.28 -9.28
C ARG A 239 14.31 -11.70 -10.33
N GLY A 240 13.80 -11.10 -11.41
CA GLY A 240 14.60 -10.68 -12.56
C GLY A 240 15.30 -9.30 -12.46
N ARG A 241 15.19 -8.60 -11.32
CA ARG A 241 15.74 -7.23 -11.12
C ARG A 241 16.74 -7.11 -9.95
N GLN A 242 17.20 -8.21 -9.37
CA GLN A 242 18.29 -8.19 -8.36
C GLN A 242 19.66 -8.18 -9.02
#